data_AF-A0A7V9Q7P3-F1
#
_entry.id   AF-A0A7V9Q7P3-F1
#
_cell.length_a   1.000
_cell.length_b   1.000
_cell.length_c   1.000
_cell.angle_alpha   90.00
_cell.angle_beta   90.00
_cell.angle_gamma   90.00
#
_symmetry.space_group_name_H-M   'P 1'
#
loop_
_entity.id
_entity.type
_entity.pdbx_description
1 polymer ?
#
loop_
_entity_poly.entity_id
_entity_poly.type
_entity_poly.pdbx_seq_one_letter_code
_entity_poly.pdbx_strand_id
1 'polypeptide(L)'
;METSSNYNLPVDADRWQGRAFVVGVAALVLCALIAFFSGTLTHSPEASVAGGEAAAHGSNGFLAQFFRSYLVGFMFVTGIAVGSLAILMLQHLSGGAWGLVIRRILEASTRTIPLLFIMFIPVALGIHSLYEWSHADVVRADPILQHKSPYLNIPFFLVRAGFYFAAWFALAYFLNKWSLEQDHTGDPRVSRRLQNVSAPGLLLFGLTVSFAAIDWGMSLEPHWFSTIYGLLVMA
;
A
#
# COMPACT_ATOMS: atom_id res chain seq x y z
N MET A 1 -28.49 0.23 -34.60
CA MET A 1 -27.16 0.85 -34.71
C MET A 1 -26.22 -0.08 -33.97
N GLU A 2 -25.43 -0.85 -34.72
CA GLU A 2 -24.32 -1.69 -34.26
C GLU A 2 -23.35 -0.86 -33.39
N THR A 3 -22.66 -1.34 -32.36
CA THR A 3 -21.71 -2.46 -32.36
C THR A 3 -21.48 -2.96 -30.92
N SER A 4 -21.92 -4.18 -30.58
CA SER A 4 -21.30 -4.91 -29.46
C SER A 4 -19.95 -5.41 -29.95
N SER A 5 -18.93 -4.54 -29.88
CA SER A 5 -17.55 -4.95 -30.14
C SER A 5 -17.16 -5.97 -29.08
N ASN A 6 -17.38 -7.25 -29.39
CA ASN A 6 -16.81 -8.37 -28.66
C ASN A 6 -15.30 -8.25 -28.83
N TYR A 7 -14.67 -7.53 -27.90
CA TYR A 7 -13.22 -7.46 -27.78
C TYR A 7 -12.76 -8.85 -27.31
N ASN A 8 -12.63 -9.78 -28.26
CA ASN A 8 -11.94 -11.02 -28.02
C ASN A 8 -10.52 -10.63 -27.63
N LEU A 9 -10.18 -10.88 -26.36
CA LEU A 9 -8.81 -10.75 -25.90
C LEU A 9 -7.92 -11.54 -26.89
N PRO A 10 -6.77 -10.98 -27.29
CA PRO A 10 -5.79 -11.74 -28.06
C PRO A 10 -5.56 -13.11 -27.39
N VAL A 11 -5.42 -14.18 -28.19
CA VAL A 11 -5.34 -15.58 -27.71
C VAL A 11 -4.20 -15.81 -26.71
N ASP A 12 -3.30 -14.83 -26.58
CA ASP A 12 -2.13 -14.77 -25.72
C ASP A 12 -2.26 -13.82 -24.52
N ALA A 13 -3.42 -13.18 -24.27
CA ALA A 13 -3.65 -12.25 -23.16
C ALA A 13 -3.35 -12.84 -21.76
N ASP A 14 -3.65 -14.12 -21.58
CA ASP A 14 -3.31 -14.94 -20.42
C ASP A 14 -1.80 -15.06 -20.19
N ARG A 15 -1.02 -15.19 -21.28
CA ARG A 15 0.46 -15.20 -21.22
C ARG A 15 1.01 -13.86 -20.73
N TRP A 16 0.39 -12.75 -21.09
CA TRP A 16 0.83 -11.41 -20.66
C TRP A 16 0.56 -11.17 -19.17
N GLN A 17 -0.56 -11.66 -18.64
CA GLN A 17 -0.87 -11.55 -17.21
C GLN A 17 0.12 -12.34 -16.33
N GLY A 18 0.44 -13.58 -16.71
CA GLY A 18 1.45 -14.37 -16.03
C GLY A 18 2.83 -13.71 -16.09
N ARG A 19 3.22 -13.17 -17.25
CA ARG A 19 4.51 -12.49 -17.43
C ARG A 19 4.59 -11.17 -16.66
N ALA A 20 3.51 -10.39 -16.57
CA ALA A 20 3.48 -9.16 -15.80
C ALA A 20 3.67 -9.42 -14.29
N PHE A 21 3.02 -10.47 -13.76
CA PHE A 21 3.23 -10.91 -12.38
C PHE A 21 4.68 -11.37 -12.15
N VAL A 22 5.22 -12.20 -13.06
CA VAL A 22 6.62 -12.67 -12.99
C VAL A 22 7.61 -11.52 -13.09
N VAL A 23 7.37 -10.53 -13.96
CA VAL A 23 8.22 -9.33 -14.09
C VAL A 23 8.14 -8.47 -12.82
N GLY A 24 6.96 -8.31 -12.22
CA GLY A 24 6.80 -7.58 -10.95
C GLY A 24 7.54 -8.26 -9.80
N VAL A 25 7.42 -9.59 -9.67
CA VAL A 25 8.17 -10.37 -8.68
C VAL A 25 9.67 -10.32 -8.96
N ALA A 26 10.08 -10.47 -10.22
CA ALA A 26 11.49 -10.40 -10.61
C ALA A 26 12.07 -9.00 -10.36
N ALA A 27 11.31 -7.92 -10.57
CA ALA A 27 11.71 -6.56 -10.25
C ALA A 27 11.84 -6.36 -8.73
N LEU A 28 10.91 -6.89 -7.93
CA LEU A 28 11.00 -6.89 -6.47
C LEU A 28 12.22 -7.64 -5.96
N VAL A 29 12.48 -8.83 -6.49
CA VAL A 29 13.67 -9.64 -6.16
C VAL A 29 14.93 -8.93 -6.62
N LEU A 30 14.94 -8.34 -7.81
CA LEU A 30 16.07 -7.55 -8.32
C LEU A 30 16.33 -6.33 -7.46
N CYS A 31 15.31 -5.59 -7.02
CA CYS A 31 15.47 -4.47 -6.09
C CYS A 31 15.99 -4.94 -4.72
N ALA A 32 15.50 -6.06 -4.21
CA ALA A 32 16.00 -6.65 -2.96
C ALA A 32 17.48 -7.09 -3.10
N LEU A 33 17.85 -7.68 -4.24
CA LEU A 33 19.22 -8.06 -4.56
C LEU A 33 20.11 -6.83 -4.76
N ILE A 34 19.66 -5.80 -5.47
CA ILE A 34 20.40 -4.54 -5.64
C ILE A 34 20.60 -3.87 -4.28
N ALA A 35 19.58 -3.81 -3.41
CA ALA A 35 19.74 -3.28 -2.06
C ALA A 35 20.75 -4.09 -1.24
N PHE A 36 20.73 -5.42 -1.36
CA PHE A 36 21.70 -6.31 -0.71
C PHE A 36 23.12 -6.12 -1.25
N PHE A 37 23.30 -6.03 -2.56
CA PHE A 37 24.61 -5.89 -3.20
C PHE A 37 25.18 -4.46 -3.15
N SER A 38 24.35 -3.42 -3.18
CA SER A 38 24.78 -2.03 -2.94
C SER A 38 25.31 -1.84 -1.53
N GLY A 39 24.83 -2.60 -0.54
CA GLY A 39 25.42 -2.67 0.80
C GLY A 39 26.81 -3.33 0.83
N THR A 40 27.14 -4.16 -0.16
CA THR A 40 28.45 -4.83 -0.28
C THR A 40 29.45 -4.10 -1.19
N LEU A 41 28.97 -3.30 -2.15
CA LEU A 41 29.78 -2.66 -3.19
C LEU A 41 30.29 -1.25 -2.82
N THR A 42 29.81 -0.65 -1.73
CA THR A 42 30.34 0.63 -1.20
C THR A 42 31.62 0.46 -0.39
N HIS A 43 32.18 -0.75 -0.28
CA HIS A 43 33.55 -0.95 0.17
C HIS A 43 34.54 -0.62 -0.96
N SER A 44 34.73 0.68 -1.22
CA SER A 44 35.91 1.15 -1.95
C SER A 44 37.16 0.87 -1.09
N PRO A 45 38.29 0.40 -1.67
CA PRO A 45 39.53 0.12 -0.93
C PRO A 45 40.15 1.38 -0.28
N GLU A 46 39.67 2.57 -0.62
CA GLU A 46 40.20 3.86 -0.14
C GLU A 46 39.63 4.28 1.23
N ALA A 47 38.58 3.60 1.72
CA ALA A 47 38.02 3.86 3.05
C ALA A 47 38.80 3.17 4.20
N SER A 48 39.94 2.52 3.90
CA SER A 48 40.74 1.78 4.88
C SER A 48 41.54 2.66 5.87
N VAL A 49 41.57 3.99 5.69
CA VAL A 49 42.28 4.92 6.60
C VAL A 49 41.35 5.52 7.67
N ALA A 50 40.02 5.42 7.50
CA ALA A 50 39.03 5.76 8.54
C ALA A 50 38.50 4.52 9.30
N GLY A 51 39.25 3.41 9.24
CA GLY A 51 38.88 2.07 9.69
C GLY A 51 38.90 1.82 11.20
N GLY A 52 38.38 2.76 11.99
CA GLY A 52 38.21 2.59 13.45
C GLY A 52 36.75 2.42 13.89
N GLU A 53 35.79 3.07 13.22
CA GLU A 53 34.43 3.22 13.75
C GLU A 53 33.35 2.49 12.94
N ALA A 54 33.61 2.15 11.68
CA ALA A 54 32.64 1.47 10.81
C ALA A 54 32.45 -0.03 11.13
N ALA A 55 33.43 -0.67 11.80
CA ALA A 55 33.38 -2.09 12.14
C ALA A 55 32.37 -2.42 13.26
N ALA A 56 31.88 -1.41 14.01
CA ALA A 56 30.90 -1.61 15.08
C ALA A 56 29.43 -1.52 14.61
N HIS A 57 29.15 -1.09 13.37
CA HIS A 57 27.79 -0.92 12.82
C HIS A 57 27.29 -2.13 11.97
N GLY A 58 28.05 -3.23 11.99
CA GLY A 58 28.09 -4.29 10.97
C GLY A 58 26.92 -5.30 10.84
N SER A 59 25.69 -4.98 11.25
CA SER A 59 24.51 -5.81 10.87
C SER A 59 23.19 -5.10 11.14
N ASN A 60 23.11 -4.34 12.23
CA ASN A 60 21.90 -3.63 12.64
C ASN A 60 21.60 -2.40 11.77
N GLY A 61 22.63 -1.71 11.27
CA GLY A 61 22.45 -0.52 10.43
C GLY A 61 21.86 -0.81 9.05
N PHE A 62 22.28 -1.92 8.42
CA PHE A 62 21.77 -2.33 7.11
C PHE A 62 20.29 -2.71 7.16
N LEU A 63 19.89 -3.53 8.14
CA LEU A 63 18.48 -3.94 8.29
C LEU A 63 17.58 -2.75 8.63
N ALA A 64 18.01 -1.86 9.53
CA ALA A 64 17.27 -0.65 9.84
C ALA A 64 17.10 0.24 8.61
N GLN A 65 18.17 0.43 7.82
CA GLN A 65 18.10 1.20 6.57
C GLN A 65 17.17 0.54 5.54
N PHE A 66 17.24 -0.79 5.40
CA PHE A 66 16.37 -1.56 4.53
C PHE A 66 14.90 -1.33 4.88
N PHE A 67 14.49 -1.51 6.15
CA PHE A 67 13.09 -1.34 6.55
C PHE A 67 12.60 0.09 6.34
N ARG A 68 13.41 1.11 6.63
CA ARG A 68 13.07 2.53 6.39
C ARG A 68 12.83 2.81 4.91
N SER A 69 13.75 2.39 4.05
CA SER A 69 13.61 2.57 2.59
C SER A 69 12.45 1.74 2.03
N TYR A 70 12.23 0.54 2.57
CA TYR A 70 11.12 -0.34 2.19
C TYR A 70 9.76 0.29 2.53
N LEU A 71 9.62 0.88 3.71
CA LEU A 71 8.39 1.53 4.15
C LEU A 71 7.99 2.68 3.21
N VAL A 72 8.95 3.51 2.79
CA VAL A 72 8.69 4.59 1.82
C VAL A 72 8.18 4.02 0.49
N GLY A 73 8.84 2.99 -0.04
CA GLY A 73 8.40 2.33 -1.27
C GLY A 73 7.02 1.67 -1.13
N PHE A 74 6.76 1.02 0.01
CA PHE A 74 5.48 0.42 0.34
C PHE A 74 4.35 1.46 0.40
N MET A 75 4.57 2.60 1.06
CA MET A 75 3.60 3.70 1.13
C MET A 75 3.30 4.27 -0.26
N PHE A 76 4.33 4.42 -1.11
CA PHE A 76 4.17 4.90 -2.48
C PHE A 76 3.29 3.96 -3.34
N VAL A 77 3.61 2.67 -3.37
CA VAL A 77 2.85 1.68 -4.16
C VAL A 77 1.42 1.53 -3.60
N THR A 78 1.28 1.57 -2.28
CA THR A 78 -0.04 1.56 -1.62
C THR A 78 -0.87 2.78 -2.02
N GLY A 79 -0.26 3.97 -2.02
CA GLY A 79 -0.91 5.21 -2.46
C GLY A 79 -1.44 5.14 -3.89
N ILE A 80 -0.70 4.53 -4.82
CA ILE A 80 -1.16 4.33 -6.21
C ILE A 80 -2.39 3.43 -6.26
N ALA A 81 -2.32 2.25 -5.62
CA ALA A 81 -3.40 1.25 -5.70
C ALA A 81 -4.67 1.70 -4.96
N VAL A 82 -4.51 2.23 -3.75
CA VAL A 82 -5.60 2.68 -2.88
C VAL A 82 -6.15 4.03 -3.39
N GLY A 83 -5.30 4.95 -3.86
CA GLY A 83 -5.74 6.17 -4.54
C GLY A 83 -6.54 5.89 -5.82
N SER A 84 -6.14 4.87 -6.60
CA SER A 84 -6.92 4.43 -7.77
C SER A 84 -8.33 3.94 -7.38
N LEU A 85 -8.47 3.30 -6.22
CA LEU A 85 -9.76 2.87 -5.67
C LEU A 85 -10.67 4.07 -5.38
N ALA A 86 -10.13 5.15 -4.81
CA ALA A 86 -10.88 6.37 -4.54
C ALA A 86 -11.37 7.04 -5.83
N ILE A 87 -10.48 7.19 -6.82
CA ILE A 87 -10.86 7.78 -8.12
C ILE A 87 -11.92 6.92 -8.81
N LEU A 88 -11.82 5.59 -8.72
CA LEU A 88 -12.83 4.67 -9.27
C LEU A 88 -14.20 4.87 -8.62
N MET A 89 -14.26 4.96 -7.29
CA MET A 89 -15.52 5.21 -6.57
C MET A 89 -16.09 6.61 -6.88
N LEU A 90 -15.23 7.63 -6.94
CA LEU A 90 -15.62 8.99 -7.31
C LEU A 90 -16.18 9.04 -8.73
N GLN A 91 -15.60 8.29 -9.66
CA GLN A 91 -16.11 8.16 -11.02
C GLN A 91 -17.52 7.57 -11.04
N HIS A 92 -17.75 6.48 -10.31
CA HIS A 92 -19.06 5.85 -10.24
C HIS A 92 -20.13 6.81 -9.70
N LEU A 93 -19.79 7.63 -8.70
CA LEU A 93 -20.71 8.63 -8.13
C LEU A 93 -20.98 9.82 -9.06
N SER A 94 -19.93 10.36 -9.68
CA SER A 94 -20.06 11.55 -10.53
C SER A 94 -20.67 11.23 -11.90
N GLY A 95 -20.52 9.99 -12.39
CA GLY A 95 -21.05 9.57 -13.69
C GLY A 95 -20.40 10.27 -14.89
N GLY A 96 -19.26 10.95 -14.69
CA GLY A 96 -18.61 11.74 -15.74
C GLY A 96 -17.97 10.88 -16.84
N ALA A 97 -18.06 11.36 -18.09
CA ALA A 97 -17.52 10.68 -19.27
C ALA A 97 -15.98 10.53 -19.24
N TRP A 98 -15.26 11.46 -18.58
CA TRP A 98 -13.80 11.41 -18.40
C TRP A 98 -13.33 10.10 -17.77
N GLY A 99 -14.15 9.56 -16.87
CA GLY A 99 -13.85 8.35 -16.14
C GLY A 99 -13.93 7.08 -16.95
N LEU A 100 -14.70 7.07 -18.06
CA LEU A 100 -14.87 5.90 -18.90
C LEU A 100 -13.55 5.46 -19.55
N VAL A 101 -12.70 6.43 -19.90
CA VAL A 101 -11.40 6.18 -20.54
C VAL A 101 -10.41 5.56 -19.56
N ILE A 102 -10.40 6.02 -18.30
CA ILE A 102 -9.42 5.58 -17.29
C ILE A 102 -9.91 4.42 -16.42
N ARG A 103 -11.22 4.11 -16.43
CA ARG A 103 -11.86 3.09 -15.57
C ARG A 103 -11.11 1.76 -15.55
N ARG A 104 -10.66 1.26 -16.71
CA ARG A 104 -9.94 -0.02 -16.80
C ARG A 104 -8.55 0.01 -16.19
N ILE A 105 -7.86 1.14 -16.29
CA ILE A 105 -6.55 1.33 -15.68
C ILE A 105 -6.72 1.37 -14.15
N LEU A 106 -7.73 2.07 -13.66
CA LEU A 106 -8.05 2.12 -12.22
C LEU A 106 -8.45 0.75 -11.70
N GLU A 107 -9.34 0.04 -12.39
CA GLU A 107 -9.72 -1.34 -12.06
C GLU A 107 -8.51 -2.27 -12.00
N ALA A 108 -7.62 -2.23 -13.00
CA ALA A 108 -6.40 -3.02 -13.00
C ALA A 108 -5.48 -2.67 -11.81
N SER A 109 -5.32 -1.37 -11.50
CA SER A 109 -4.56 -0.91 -10.34
C SER A 109 -5.12 -1.43 -9.02
N THR A 110 -6.44 -1.36 -8.81
CA THR A 110 -7.08 -1.86 -7.58
C THR A 110 -6.95 -3.36 -7.38
N ARG A 111 -6.78 -4.16 -8.45
CA ARG A 111 -6.53 -5.61 -8.34
C ARG A 111 -5.16 -5.94 -7.76
N THR A 112 -4.28 -4.96 -7.57
CA THR A 112 -2.99 -5.14 -6.88
C THR A 112 -3.10 -5.05 -5.36
N ILE A 113 -4.26 -4.67 -4.80
CA ILE A 113 -4.45 -4.58 -3.33
C ILE A 113 -4.12 -5.89 -2.57
N PRO A 114 -4.46 -7.10 -3.07
CA PRO A 114 -4.02 -8.35 -2.44
C PRO A 114 -2.50 -8.49 -2.35
N LEU A 115 -1.77 -7.96 -3.34
CA LEU A 115 -0.30 -7.97 -3.34
C LEU A 115 0.25 -7.03 -2.26
N LEU A 116 -0.43 -5.92 -1.96
CA LEU A 116 -0.02 -5.02 -0.87
C LEU A 116 -0.04 -5.70 0.49
N PHE A 117 -0.98 -6.61 0.72
CA PHE A 117 -1.02 -7.39 1.95
C PHE A 117 0.24 -8.27 2.11
N ILE A 118 0.72 -8.86 1.02
CA ILE A 118 1.97 -9.62 1.00
C ILE A 118 3.17 -8.68 1.19
N MET A 119 3.15 -7.51 0.54
CA MET A 119 4.18 -6.47 0.70
C MET A 119 4.16 -5.82 2.10
N PHE A 120 3.12 -6.02 2.90
CA PHE A 120 3.11 -5.56 4.28
C PHE A 120 3.91 -6.48 5.21
N ILE A 121 4.23 -7.71 4.80
CA ILE A 121 4.95 -8.68 5.63
C ILE A 121 6.32 -8.15 6.11
N PRO A 122 7.18 -7.57 5.25
CA PRO A 122 8.44 -6.99 5.74
C PRO A 122 8.24 -5.82 6.71
N VAL A 123 7.18 -5.03 6.56
CA VAL A 123 6.84 -3.96 7.53
C VAL A 123 6.47 -4.57 8.89
N ALA A 124 5.67 -5.63 8.90
CA ALA A 124 5.27 -6.32 10.13
C ALA A 124 6.46 -6.99 10.84
N LEU A 125 7.40 -7.58 10.09
CA LEU A 125 8.63 -8.15 10.65
C LEU A 125 9.61 -7.07 11.13
N GLY A 126 9.63 -5.91 10.46
CA GLY A 126 10.49 -4.78 10.77
C GLY A 126 9.95 -3.82 11.83
N ILE A 127 8.85 -4.15 12.54
CA ILE A 127 8.21 -3.24 13.50
C ILE A 127 9.20 -2.71 14.54
N HIS A 128 10.04 -3.58 15.10
CA HIS A 128 11.04 -3.17 16.09
C HIS A 128 12.17 -2.31 15.50
N SER A 129 12.43 -2.35 14.20
CA SER A 129 13.42 -1.48 13.58
C SER A 129 12.84 -0.14 13.13
N LEU A 130 11.52 -0.09 12.88
CA LEU A 130 10.81 1.08 12.37
C LEU A 130 10.23 1.97 13.47
N TYR A 131 9.64 1.35 14.49
CA TYR A 131 8.78 2.02 15.45
C TYR A 131 9.35 1.93 16.86
N GLU A 132 9.70 3.08 17.44
CA GLU A 132 10.26 3.14 18.79
C GLU A 132 9.25 2.69 19.87
N TRP A 133 7.96 2.95 19.66
CA TRP A 133 6.86 2.56 20.56
C TRP A 133 6.71 1.03 20.72
N SER A 134 7.39 0.24 19.89
CA SER A 134 7.42 -1.22 20.01
C SER A 134 8.37 -1.73 21.10
N HIS A 135 9.29 -0.89 21.60
CA HIS A 135 10.27 -1.28 22.62
C HIS A 135 9.74 -1.00 24.02
N ALA A 136 9.59 -2.05 24.83
CA ALA A 136 9.07 -1.93 26.19
C ALA A 136 9.92 -1.01 27.09
N ASP A 137 11.24 -0.98 26.90
CA ASP A 137 12.15 -0.12 27.66
C ASP A 137 11.89 1.37 27.38
N VAL A 138 11.68 1.73 26.12
CA VAL A 138 11.41 3.10 25.68
C VAL A 138 10.04 3.56 26.17
N VAL A 139 9.01 2.71 26.04
CA VAL A 139 7.66 3.01 26.52
C VAL A 139 7.62 3.21 28.05
N ARG A 140 8.41 2.45 28.82
CA ARG A 140 8.48 2.65 30.28
C ARG A 140 9.14 3.97 30.67
N ALA A 141 10.13 4.43 29.90
CA ALA A 141 10.84 5.66 30.19
C ALA A 141 10.04 6.92 29.80
N ASP A 142 9.11 6.81 28.84
CA ASP A 142 8.40 7.95 28.27
C ASP A 142 6.90 7.99 28.63
N PRO A 143 6.44 9.01 29.41
CA PRO A 143 5.03 9.17 29.74
C PRO A 143 4.09 9.31 28.53
N ILE A 144 4.53 9.96 27.44
CA ILE A 144 3.71 10.19 26.24
C ILE A 144 3.43 8.84 25.56
N LEU A 145 4.43 7.97 25.47
CA LEU A 145 4.26 6.63 24.90
C LEU A 145 3.36 5.75 25.77
N GLN A 146 3.41 5.89 27.09
CA GLN A 146 2.47 5.18 27.99
C GLN A 146 1.03 5.58 27.71
N HIS A 147 0.75 6.87 27.55
CA HIS A 147 -0.58 7.37 27.20
C HIS A 147 -1.05 6.89 25.82
N LYS A 148 -0.12 6.66 24.88
CA LYS A 148 -0.44 6.17 23.52
C LYS A 148 -0.50 4.65 23.40
N SER A 149 0.01 3.91 24.38
CA SER A 149 0.05 2.43 24.37
C SER A 149 -1.28 1.71 24.13
N PRO A 150 -2.47 2.24 24.51
CA PRO A 150 -3.74 1.62 24.15
C PRO A 150 -3.97 1.58 22.63
N TYR A 151 -3.43 2.56 21.89
CA TYR A 151 -3.55 2.65 20.43
C TYR A 151 -2.29 2.09 19.72
N LEU A 152 -1.10 2.46 20.19
CA LEU A 152 0.21 2.05 19.66
C LEU A 152 0.73 0.82 20.41
N ASN A 153 0.16 -0.34 20.08
CA ASN A 153 0.69 -1.63 20.50
C ASN A 153 0.66 -2.60 19.31
N ILE A 154 1.59 -3.57 19.32
CA ILE A 154 1.82 -4.49 18.20
C ILE A 154 0.54 -5.27 17.81
N PRO A 155 -0.20 -5.94 18.72
CA PRO A 155 -1.35 -6.72 18.30
C PRO A 155 -2.46 -5.84 17.73
N PHE A 156 -2.76 -4.69 18.35
CA PHE A 156 -3.80 -3.80 17.86
C PHE A 156 -3.42 -3.14 16.53
N PHE A 157 -2.14 -2.78 16.34
CA PHE A 157 -1.60 -2.28 15.06
C PHE A 157 -1.80 -3.30 13.93
N LEU A 158 -1.47 -4.57 14.14
CA LEU A 158 -1.61 -5.62 13.13
C LEU A 158 -3.09 -5.93 12.80
N VAL A 159 -3.95 -5.95 13.82
CA VAL A 159 -5.40 -6.13 13.62
C VAL A 159 -5.98 -4.98 12.79
N ARG A 160 -5.60 -3.74 13.09
CA ARG A 160 -6.01 -2.56 12.33
C ARG A 160 -5.52 -2.61 10.89
N ALA A 161 -4.24 -2.94 10.67
CA ALA A 161 -3.69 -3.11 9.33
C ALA A 161 -4.48 -4.17 8.53
N GLY A 162 -4.76 -5.33 9.15
CA GLY A 162 -5.60 -6.37 8.55
C GLY A 162 -7.01 -5.89 8.21
N PHE A 163 -7.63 -5.08 9.07
CA PHE A 163 -8.93 -4.47 8.81
C PHE A 163 -8.88 -3.51 7.61
N TYR A 164 -7.85 -2.67 7.49
CA TYR A 164 -7.70 -1.75 6.35
C TYR A 164 -7.62 -2.53 5.03
N PHE A 165 -6.75 -3.54 4.97
CA PHE A 165 -6.62 -4.37 3.79
C PHE A 165 -7.91 -5.14 3.47
N ALA A 166 -8.60 -5.68 4.47
CA ALA A 166 -9.87 -6.37 4.26
C ALA A 166 -10.95 -5.42 3.69
N ALA A 167 -11.03 -4.19 4.21
CA ALA A 167 -11.96 -3.17 3.72
C ALA A 167 -11.66 -2.78 2.27
N TRP A 168 -10.40 -2.47 1.96
CA TRP A 168 -9.99 -2.09 0.61
C TRP A 168 -10.12 -3.24 -0.38
N PHE A 169 -9.78 -4.46 0.04
CA PHE A 169 -9.95 -5.66 -0.77
C PHE A 169 -11.42 -5.93 -1.10
N ALA A 170 -12.30 -5.86 -0.09
CA ALA A 170 -13.73 -6.06 -0.30
C ALA A 170 -14.30 -5.04 -1.30
N LEU A 171 -13.99 -3.75 -1.11
CA LEU A 171 -14.40 -2.69 -2.02
C LEU A 171 -13.88 -2.95 -3.45
N ALA A 172 -12.58 -3.21 -3.60
CA ALA A 172 -11.98 -3.48 -4.90
C ALA A 172 -12.61 -4.71 -5.57
N TYR A 173 -12.81 -5.80 -4.83
CA TYR A 173 -13.40 -7.03 -5.35
C TYR A 173 -14.82 -6.81 -5.86
N PHE A 174 -15.70 -6.19 -5.07
CA PHE A 174 -17.09 -5.98 -5.47
C PHE A 174 -17.22 -4.98 -6.63
N LEU A 175 -16.45 -3.90 -6.61
CA LEU A 175 -16.46 -2.92 -7.71
C LEU A 175 -15.97 -3.54 -9.03
N ASN A 176 -14.86 -4.30 -9.00
CA ASN A 176 -14.37 -4.97 -10.20
C ASN A 176 -15.35 -6.05 -10.69
N LYS A 177 -15.94 -6.83 -9.78
CA LYS A 177 -16.91 -7.87 -10.12
C LYS A 177 -18.15 -7.31 -10.81
N TRP A 178 -18.78 -6.28 -10.24
CA TRP A 178 -19.97 -5.68 -10.83
C TRP A 178 -19.63 -4.82 -12.05
N SER A 179 -18.42 -4.28 -12.13
CA SER A 179 -17.95 -3.63 -13.35
C SER A 179 -17.95 -4.58 -14.55
N LEU A 180 -17.42 -5.79 -14.36
CA LEU A 180 -17.44 -6.82 -15.40
C LEU A 180 -18.88 -7.26 -15.75
N GLU A 181 -19.75 -7.39 -14.74
CA GLU A 181 -21.18 -7.69 -14.94
C GLU A 181 -21.89 -6.61 -15.78
N GLN A 182 -21.54 -5.34 -15.57
CA GLN A 182 -22.05 -4.21 -16.34
C GLN A 182 -21.67 -4.32 -17.82
N ASP A 183 -20.46 -4.78 -18.13
CA ASP A 183 -20.00 -4.93 -19.52
C ASP A 183 -20.72 -6.06 -20.26
N HIS A 184 -21.03 -7.15 -19.56
CA HIS A 184 -21.71 -8.30 -20.16
C HIS A 184 -23.21 -8.08 -20.34
N THR A 185 -23.85 -7.42 -19.38
CA THR A 185 -25.32 -7.30 -19.34
C THR A 185 -25.84 -5.97 -19.88
N GLY A 186 -25.06 -4.89 -19.75
CA GLY A 186 -25.52 -3.53 -20.00
C GLY A 186 -26.64 -3.05 -19.07
N ASP A 187 -26.95 -3.77 -17.97
CA ASP A 187 -28.09 -3.47 -17.11
C ASP A 187 -27.85 -2.18 -16.28
N PRO A 188 -28.71 -1.15 -16.42
CA PRO A 188 -28.63 0.08 -15.62
C PRO A 188 -28.72 -0.13 -14.10
N ARG A 189 -29.25 -1.26 -13.63
CA ARG A 189 -29.32 -1.60 -12.20
C ARG A 189 -27.92 -1.85 -11.61
N VAL A 190 -27.00 -2.39 -12.39
CA VAL A 190 -25.61 -2.63 -11.96
C VAL A 190 -24.90 -1.31 -11.72
N SER A 191 -25.10 -0.33 -12.59
CA SER A 191 -24.57 1.04 -12.42
C SER A 191 -25.07 1.69 -11.12
N ARG A 192 -26.35 1.52 -10.78
CA ARG A 192 -26.89 2.01 -9.49
C ARG A 192 -26.26 1.29 -8.30
N ARG A 193 -25.99 -0.01 -8.41
CA ARG A 193 -25.31 -0.77 -7.34
C ARG A 193 -23.89 -0.27 -7.11
N LEU A 194 -23.14 -0.02 -8.18
CA LEU A 194 -21.78 0.56 -8.13
C LEU A 194 -21.80 1.94 -7.44
N GLN A 195 -22.76 2.80 -7.80
CA GLN A 195 -22.99 4.10 -7.13
C GLN A 195 -23.29 3.95 -5.64
N ASN A 196 -24.25 3.08 -5.30
CA ASN A 196 -24.70 2.89 -3.91
C ASN A 196 -23.61 2.33 -3.00
N VAL A 197 -22.65 1.57 -3.52
CA VAL A 197 -21.50 1.09 -2.75
C VAL A 197 -20.37 2.11 -2.71
N SER A 198 -20.20 2.90 -3.76
CA SER A 198 -19.14 3.92 -3.84
C SER A 198 -19.36 5.08 -2.85
N ALA A 199 -20.61 5.47 -2.56
CA ALA A 199 -20.91 6.51 -1.58
C ALA A 199 -20.41 6.19 -0.15
N PRO A 200 -20.88 5.11 0.51
CA PRO A 200 -20.33 4.69 1.80
C PRO A 200 -18.88 4.20 1.69
N GLY A 201 -18.49 3.67 0.51
CA GLY A 201 -17.13 3.23 0.23
C GLY A 201 -16.11 4.35 0.34
N LEU A 202 -16.41 5.56 -0.15
CA LEU A 202 -15.53 6.72 -0.01
C LEU A 202 -15.39 7.21 1.44
N LEU A 203 -16.46 7.12 2.25
CA LEU A 203 -16.38 7.44 3.68
C LEU A 203 -15.49 6.44 4.41
N LEU A 204 -15.69 5.15 4.16
CA LEU A 204 -14.86 4.09 4.73
C LEU A 204 -13.40 4.23 4.27
N PHE A 205 -13.18 4.53 3.00
CA PHE A 205 -11.87 4.82 2.43
C PHE A 205 -11.19 6.00 3.15
N GLY A 206 -11.88 7.12 3.29
CA GLY A 206 -11.29 8.31 3.92
C GLY A 206 -10.85 8.06 5.36
N LEU A 207 -11.67 7.33 6.13
CA LEU A 207 -11.35 6.94 7.49
C LEU A 207 -10.18 5.95 7.54
N THR A 208 -10.25 4.87 6.76
CA THR A 208 -9.23 3.81 6.78
C THR A 208 -7.87 4.31 6.29
N VAL A 209 -7.81 5.16 5.26
CA VAL A 209 -6.56 5.78 4.79
C VAL A 209 -6.00 6.74 5.83
N SER A 210 -6.85 7.51 6.51
CA SER A 210 -6.40 8.43 7.57
C SER A 210 -5.77 7.66 8.73
N PHE A 211 -6.41 6.59 9.20
CA PHE A 211 -5.84 5.75 10.26
C PHE A 211 -4.60 4.97 9.80
N ALA A 212 -4.57 4.48 8.55
CA ALA A 212 -3.38 3.85 7.98
C ALA A 212 -2.20 4.82 7.87
N ALA A 213 -2.44 6.10 7.53
CA ALA A 213 -1.41 7.13 7.51
C ALA A 213 -0.86 7.38 8.93
N ILE A 214 -1.73 7.46 9.93
CA ILE A 214 -1.31 7.61 11.33
C ILE A 214 -0.48 6.40 11.77
N ASP A 215 -0.96 5.19 11.49
CA ASP A 215 -0.30 3.95 11.89
C ASP A 215 1.05 3.79 11.20
N TRP A 216 1.13 3.94 9.89
CA TRP A 216 2.33 3.59 9.13
C TRP A 216 3.34 4.73 9.03
N GLY A 217 2.87 5.98 8.94
CA GLY A 217 3.70 7.16 8.78
C GLY A 217 3.88 7.94 10.07
N MET A 218 2.81 8.48 10.64
CA MET A 218 2.90 9.38 11.82
C MET A 218 3.52 8.68 13.03
N SER A 219 3.22 7.39 13.24
CA SER A 219 3.71 6.65 14.40
C SER A 219 5.23 6.36 14.37
N LEU A 220 5.92 6.68 13.27
CA LEU A 220 7.40 6.70 13.23
C LEU A 220 7.97 7.72 14.20
N GLU A 221 7.26 8.84 14.40
CA GLU A 221 7.61 9.90 15.34
C GLU A 221 6.43 10.09 16.32
N PRO A 222 6.33 9.23 17.34
CA PRO A 222 5.17 9.19 18.21
C PRO A 222 5.05 10.43 19.11
N HIS A 223 6.03 11.34 19.17
CA HIS A 223 5.89 12.63 19.85
C HIS A 223 5.19 13.68 18.99
N TRP A 224 5.18 13.50 17.67
CA TRP A 224 4.54 14.40 16.74
C TRP A 224 3.06 14.03 16.49
N PHE A 225 2.23 15.05 16.24
CA PHE A 225 0.82 14.87 15.95
C PHE A 225 0.32 15.93 14.95
N SER A 226 -0.52 15.51 14.01
CA SER A 226 -1.14 16.39 13.03
C SER A 226 -2.47 15.84 12.53
N THR A 227 -3.56 16.56 12.74
CA THR A 227 -4.89 16.17 12.26
C THR A 227 -5.01 16.15 10.74
N ILE A 228 -4.24 16.98 10.04
CA ILE A 228 -4.29 17.08 8.57
C ILE A 228 -3.42 16.02 7.88
N TYR A 229 -2.54 15.33 8.60
CA TYR A 229 -1.59 14.39 7.99
C TYR A 229 -2.28 13.29 7.17
N GLY A 230 -3.37 12.71 7.68
CA GLY A 230 -4.14 11.70 6.94
C GLY A 230 -4.70 12.23 5.62
N LEU A 231 -5.15 13.50 5.61
CA LEU A 231 -5.61 14.17 4.40
C LEU A 231 -4.46 14.45 3.42
N LEU A 232 -3.28 14.85 3.91
CA LEU A 232 -2.10 15.07 3.08
C LEU A 232 -1.60 13.79 2.40
N VAL A 233 -1.71 12.65 3.07
CA VAL A 233 -1.35 11.35 2.47
C VAL A 233 -2.38 10.89 1.43
N MET A 234 -3.63 11.35 1.56
CA MET A 234 -4.73 10.99 0.65
C MET A 234 -4.79 11.87 -0.60
N ALA A 235 -4.40 13.14 -0.48
CA ALA A 235 -4.44 14.14 -1.56
C ALA A 235 -3.35 13.92 -2.61
#